data_AF-A0A4V6I081-F1
#
_entry.id   AF-A0A4V6I081-F1
#
_cell.length_a   1.000
_cell.length_b   1.000
_cell.length_c   1.000
_cell.angle_alpha   90.00
_cell.angle_beta   90.00
_cell.angle_gamma   90.00
#
_symmetry.space_group_name_H-M   'P 1'
#
loop_
_entity.id
_entity.type
_entity.pdbx_description
1 polymer ?
#
loop_
_entity_poly.entity_id
_entity_poly.type
_entity_poly.pdbx_seq_one_letter_code
_entity_poly.pdbx_strand_id
1 'polypeptide(L)'
;MAFFKTTLPIIPDNVPIHHIDNTPQLKRAKGLFIAVLILNILYICFAFSFALSSIATAEGILLNYEEVMKDVMFYAYIVNFISVIGVFFALFYISKLSLRRRAFNLYIALFVISAIINCISFFGRNDLYTLENMELNTFIVLYLIFILIAIPVCIYLQWQLSKELSFVLHDGLFFQGFKILIVSVIGLILMYIVMISVLIFDSMAILVIALIGLMSFSILAIVGGIMFLIAIFRIRQVVAYGENIRNPIS
;
A
#
# COMPACT_ATOMS: atom_id res chain seq x y z
N MET A 1 15.98 -12.47 11.62
CA MET A 1 14.64 -12.59 12.25
C MET A 1 14.44 -11.66 13.46
N ALA A 2 15.45 -11.39 14.32
CA ALA A 2 15.28 -10.57 15.52
C ALA A 2 14.81 -9.12 15.27
N PHE A 3 15.32 -8.45 14.22
CA PHE A 3 14.96 -7.05 13.89
C PHE A 3 13.49 -6.84 13.50
N PHE A 4 12.82 -7.87 12.97
CA PHE A 4 11.43 -7.78 12.53
C PHE A 4 10.43 -8.29 13.57
N LYS A 5 10.91 -8.89 14.67
CA LYS A 5 10.03 -9.44 15.70
C LYS A 5 9.22 -8.30 16.34
N THR A 6 7.91 -8.49 16.43
CA THR A 6 7.00 -7.58 17.13
C THR A 6 6.55 -8.26 18.41
N THR A 7 6.95 -7.72 19.55
CA THR A 7 6.47 -8.18 20.86
C THR A 7 5.13 -7.52 21.13
N LEU A 8 4.07 -8.32 21.22
CA LEU A 8 2.75 -7.83 21.60
C LEU A 8 2.67 -7.68 23.13
N PRO A 9 2.02 -6.63 23.63
CA PRO A 9 1.73 -6.52 25.05
C PRO A 9 0.76 -7.61 25.49
N ILE A 10 0.83 -8.00 26.77
CA ILE A 10 -0.14 -8.90 27.39
C ILE A 10 -1.49 -8.18 27.42
N ILE A 11 -2.57 -8.89 27.05
CA ILE A 11 -3.94 -8.36 27.15
C ILE A 11 -4.27 -8.17 28.63
N PRO A 12 -4.67 -6.97 29.08
CA PRO A 12 -5.10 -6.77 30.46
C PRO A 12 -6.42 -7.50 30.73
N ASP A 13 -6.57 -8.09 31.92
CA ASP A 13 -7.73 -8.92 32.28
C ASP A 13 -9.08 -8.18 32.25
N ASN A 14 -9.05 -6.84 32.37
CA ASN A 14 -10.24 -6.00 32.45
C ASN A 14 -10.74 -5.46 31.10
N VAL A 15 -10.21 -5.97 29.98
CA VAL A 15 -10.54 -5.45 28.64
C VAL A 15 -11.48 -6.40 27.90
N PRO A 16 -12.61 -5.92 27.34
CA PRO A 16 -13.49 -6.76 26.55
C PRO A 16 -12.78 -7.30 25.30
N ILE A 17 -12.95 -8.60 25.02
CA ILE A 17 -12.44 -9.25 23.82
C ILE A 17 -13.62 -9.70 22.96
N HIS A 18 -13.68 -9.16 21.74
CA HIS A 18 -14.69 -9.53 20.75
C HIS A 18 -14.16 -10.63 19.85
N HIS A 19 -14.67 -11.85 20.02
CA HIS A 19 -14.33 -12.98 19.17
C HIS A 19 -15.17 -12.98 17.87
N ILE A 20 -14.57 -13.46 16.79
CA ILE A 20 -15.18 -13.46 15.46
C ILE A 20 -16.46 -14.29 15.42
N ASP A 21 -16.53 -15.40 16.16
CA ASP A 21 -17.67 -16.31 16.13
C ASP A 21 -18.97 -15.63 16.61
N ASN A 22 -18.82 -14.75 17.60
CA ASN A 22 -19.93 -14.08 18.30
C ASN A 22 -20.15 -12.63 17.84
N THR A 23 -19.30 -12.09 16.96
CA THR A 23 -19.31 -10.67 16.58
C THR A 23 -19.56 -10.48 15.08
N PRO A 24 -20.82 -10.24 14.64
CA PRO A 24 -21.15 -10.08 13.23
C PRO A 24 -20.38 -8.93 12.53
N GLN A 25 -20.11 -7.85 13.25
CA GLN A 25 -19.33 -6.72 12.72
C GLN A 25 -17.89 -7.12 12.38
N LEU A 26 -17.26 -7.99 13.19
CA LEU A 26 -15.92 -8.50 12.93
C LEU A 26 -15.90 -9.45 11.74
N LYS A 27 -16.94 -10.29 11.57
CA LYS A 27 -17.12 -11.12 10.37
C LYS A 27 -17.21 -10.26 9.10
N ARG A 28 -18.00 -9.18 9.14
CA ARG A 28 -18.11 -8.22 8.03
C ARG A 28 -16.78 -7.54 7.73
N ALA A 29 -16.07 -7.05 8.75
CA ALA A 29 -14.77 -6.41 8.58
C ALA A 29 -13.73 -7.34 7.92
N LYS A 30 -13.66 -8.60 8.39
CA LYS A 30 -12.79 -9.62 7.79
C LYS A 30 -13.19 -9.93 6.34
N GLY A 31 -14.49 -10.08 6.07
CA GLY A 31 -15.01 -10.28 4.72
C GLY A 31 -14.64 -9.14 3.77
N LEU A 32 -14.72 -7.89 4.24
CA LEU A 32 -14.29 -6.72 3.48
C LEU A 32 -12.77 -6.74 3.20
N PHE A 33 -11.93 -7.07 4.18
CA PHE A 33 -10.49 -7.22 3.92
C PHE A 33 -10.18 -8.28 2.86
N ILE A 34 -10.87 -9.42 2.91
CA ILE A 34 -10.72 -10.49 1.92
C ILE A 34 -11.20 -10.04 0.54
N ALA A 35 -12.33 -9.34 0.46
CA ALA A 35 -12.84 -8.79 -0.79
C ALA A 35 -11.86 -7.78 -1.41
N VAL A 36 -11.32 -6.86 -0.60
CA VAL A 36 -10.29 -5.90 -1.03
C VAL A 36 -9.04 -6.62 -1.52
N LEU A 37 -8.62 -7.69 -0.84
CA LEU A 37 -7.47 -8.50 -1.23
C LEU A 37 -7.69 -9.11 -2.62
N ILE A 38 -8.85 -9.70 -2.88
CA ILE A 38 -9.21 -10.24 -4.20
C ILE A 38 -9.21 -9.14 -5.27
N LEU A 39 -9.80 -7.98 -4.97
CA LEU A 39 -9.81 -6.84 -5.88
C LEU A 39 -8.39 -6.32 -6.19
N ASN A 40 -7.51 -6.26 -5.19
CA ASN A 40 -6.12 -5.86 -5.42
C ASN A 40 -5.34 -6.88 -6.24
N ILE A 41 -5.62 -8.19 -6.12
CA ILE A 41 -5.05 -9.20 -7.01
C ILE A 41 -5.50 -8.95 -8.45
N LEU A 42 -6.80 -8.70 -8.68
CA LEU A 42 -7.31 -8.35 -10.01
C LEU A 42 -6.64 -7.09 -10.56
N TYR A 43 -6.46 -6.07 -9.73
CA TYR A 43 -5.73 -4.85 -10.10
C TYR A 43 -4.29 -5.13 -10.53
N ILE A 44 -3.56 -5.98 -9.79
CA ILE A 44 -2.20 -6.41 -10.16
C ILE A 44 -2.20 -7.18 -11.48
N CYS A 45 -3.18 -8.08 -11.69
CA CYS A 45 -3.33 -8.80 -12.96
C CYS A 45 -3.55 -7.82 -14.12
N PHE A 46 -4.41 -6.81 -13.97
CA PHE A 46 -4.60 -5.77 -14.99
C PHE A 46 -3.31 -4.98 -15.26
N ALA A 47 -2.57 -4.60 -14.21
CA ALA A 47 -1.30 -3.91 -14.35
C ALA A 47 -0.23 -4.77 -15.04
N PHE A 48 -0.18 -6.07 -14.77
CA PHE A 48 0.73 -7.00 -15.42
C PHE A 48 0.36 -7.24 -16.88
N SER A 49 -0.92 -7.45 -17.19
CA SER A 49 -1.42 -7.53 -18.56
C SER A 49 -1.13 -6.25 -19.35
N PHE A 50 -1.22 -5.09 -18.70
CA PHE A 50 -0.84 -3.80 -19.27
C PHE A 50 0.66 -3.72 -19.58
N ALA A 51 1.52 -4.11 -18.64
CA ALA A 51 2.96 -4.12 -18.87
C ALA A 51 3.33 -5.06 -20.02
N LEU A 52 2.75 -6.26 -20.06
CA LEU A 52 3.00 -7.25 -21.12
C LEU A 52 2.53 -6.73 -22.49
N SER A 53 1.34 -6.11 -22.55
CA SER A 53 0.80 -5.57 -23.81
C SER A 53 1.57 -4.35 -24.30
N SER A 54 2.11 -3.52 -23.39
CA SER A 54 2.99 -2.38 -23.73
C SER A 54 4.31 -2.83 -24.38
N ILE A 55 4.87 -3.96 -23.93
CA ILE A 55 6.07 -4.56 -24.52
C ILE A 55 5.73 -5.10 -25.92
N ALA A 56 4.61 -5.83 -26.05
CA ALA A 56 4.17 -6.36 -27.34
C ALA A 56 3.85 -5.25 -28.38
N THR A 57 3.40 -4.07 -27.93
CA THR A 57 3.21 -2.92 -28.82
C THR A 57 4.52 -2.24 -29.19
N ALA A 58 5.47 -2.12 -28.26
CA ALA A 58 6.82 -1.64 -28.57
C ALA A 58 7.53 -2.52 -29.62
N GLU A 59 7.17 -3.81 -29.66
CA GLU A 59 7.63 -4.78 -30.67
C GLU A 59 6.78 -4.79 -31.95
N GLY A 60 5.75 -3.94 -32.07
CA GLY A 60 4.94 -3.75 -33.27
C GLY A 60 3.84 -4.80 -33.52
N ILE A 61 3.44 -5.58 -32.51
CA ILE A 61 2.59 -6.77 -32.67
C ILE A 61 1.08 -6.45 -32.58
N LEU A 62 0.68 -5.31 -32.00
CA LEU A 62 -0.72 -4.99 -31.67
C LEU A 62 -1.20 -3.66 -32.30
N LEU A 63 -2.17 -3.74 -33.23
CA LEU A 63 -2.71 -2.60 -33.99
C LEU A 63 -3.84 -1.82 -33.30
N ASN A 64 -4.47 -2.34 -32.23
CA ASN A 64 -5.60 -1.70 -31.52
C ASN A 64 -5.33 -1.45 -30.01
N TYR A 65 -4.08 -1.19 -29.65
CA TYR A 65 -3.64 -1.07 -28.27
C TYR A 65 -4.30 0.08 -27.49
N GLU A 66 -4.58 1.20 -28.16
CA GLU A 66 -4.99 2.44 -27.48
C GLU A 66 -6.41 2.38 -26.90
N GLU A 67 -7.36 1.72 -27.59
CA GLU A 67 -8.75 1.58 -27.10
C GLU A 67 -8.84 0.57 -25.95
N VAL A 68 -8.21 -0.61 -26.12
CA VAL A 68 -8.16 -1.64 -25.07
C VAL A 68 -7.49 -1.12 -23.80
N MET A 69 -6.46 -0.26 -23.96
CA MET A 69 -5.74 0.36 -22.86
C MET A 69 -6.59 1.36 -22.07
N LYS A 70 -7.45 2.16 -22.73
CA LYS A 70 -8.38 3.08 -22.05
C LYS A 70 -9.37 2.33 -21.18
N ASP A 71 -9.94 1.23 -21.69
CA ASP A 71 -10.90 0.42 -20.95
C ASP A 71 -10.25 -0.29 -19.76
N VAL A 72 -9.09 -0.93 -19.93
CA VAL A 72 -8.37 -1.61 -18.84
C VAL A 72 -7.99 -0.63 -17.73
N MET A 73 -7.51 0.56 -18.08
CA MET A 73 -7.18 1.60 -17.09
C MET A 73 -8.43 2.10 -16.35
N PHE A 74 -9.55 2.28 -17.06
CA PHE A 74 -10.82 2.65 -16.45
C PHE A 74 -11.31 1.60 -15.43
N TYR A 75 -11.29 0.31 -15.77
CA TYR A 75 -11.62 -0.77 -14.84
C TYR A 75 -10.66 -0.82 -13.64
N ALA A 76 -9.36 -0.60 -13.87
CA ALA A 76 -8.37 -0.55 -12.80
C ALA A 76 -8.66 0.57 -11.79
N TYR A 77 -9.06 1.76 -12.25
CA TYR A 77 -9.48 2.86 -11.36
C TYR A 77 -10.72 2.50 -10.54
N ILE A 78 -11.73 1.87 -11.14
CA ILE A 78 -12.93 1.42 -10.43
C ILE A 78 -12.57 0.40 -9.34
N VAL A 79 -11.77 -0.61 -9.69
CA VAL A 79 -11.32 -1.64 -8.75
C VAL A 79 -10.57 -1.01 -7.58
N ASN A 80 -9.66 -0.07 -7.86
CA ASN A 80 -8.93 0.65 -6.82
C ASN A 80 -9.87 1.46 -5.91
N PHE A 81 -10.83 2.19 -6.48
CA PHE A 81 -11.81 2.96 -5.72
C PHE A 81 -12.65 2.08 -4.79
N ILE A 82 -13.14 0.94 -5.28
CA ILE A 82 -13.90 -0.03 -4.48
C ILE A 82 -13.01 -0.62 -3.38
N SER A 83 -11.74 -0.95 -3.68
CA SER A 83 -10.78 -1.42 -2.68
C SER A 83 -10.60 -0.41 -1.55
N VAL A 84 -10.42 0.86 -1.86
CA VAL A 84 -10.24 1.94 -0.87
C VAL A 84 -11.49 2.08 0.01
N ILE A 85 -12.69 2.08 -0.58
CA ILE A 85 -13.95 2.10 0.18
C ILE A 85 -14.10 0.85 1.05
N GLY A 86 -13.72 -0.31 0.54
CA GLY A 86 -13.76 -1.57 1.30
C GLY A 86 -12.89 -1.52 2.56
N VAL A 87 -11.66 -1.00 2.45
CA VAL A 87 -10.77 -0.82 3.60
C VAL A 87 -11.33 0.24 4.57
N PHE A 88 -11.90 1.32 4.05
CA PHE A 88 -12.54 2.35 4.88
C PHE A 88 -13.62 1.73 5.79
N PHE A 89 -14.53 0.94 5.22
CA PHE A 89 -15.58 0.28 6.01
C PHE A 89 -15.01 -0.80 6.95
N ALA A 90 -14.01 -1.56 6.52
CA ALA A 90 -13.36 -2.56 7.37
C ALA A 90 -12.75 -1.92 8.62
N LEU A 91 -12.04 -0.79 8.45
CA LEU A 91 -11.44 -0.04 9.55
C LEU A 91 -12.47 0.70 10.39
N PHE A 92 -13.57 1.17 9.80
CA PHE A 92 -14.70 1.70 10.56
C PHE A 92 -15.26 0.66 11.53
N TYR A 93 -15.54 -0.57 11.07
CA TYR A 93 -16.03 -1.64 11.93
C TYR A 93 -15.03 -2.03 13.02
N ILE A 94 -13.73 -2.13 12.69
CA ILE A 94 -12.69 -2.42 13.69
C ILE A 94 -12.58 -1.30 14.73
N SER A 95 -12.61 -0.03 14.30
CA SER A 95 -12.51 1.11 15.21
C SER A 95 -13.67 1.20 16.20
N LYS A 96 -14.87 0.81 15.75
CA LYS A 96 -16.06 0.73 16.60
C LYS A 96 -15.94 -0.39 17.63
N LEU A 97 -15.42 -1.54 17.24
CA LEU A 97 -15.22 -2.69 18.14
C LEU A 97 -14.06 -2.49 19.12
N SER A 98 -12.99 -1.82 18.70
CA SER A 98 -11.83 -1.56 19.54
C SER A 98 -12.02 -0.38 20.49
N LEU A 99 -13.11 0.38 20.30
CA LEU A 99 -13.38 1.65 20.97
C LEU A 99 -12.21 2.65 20.79
N ARG A 100 -11.47 2.56 19.68
CA ARG A 100 -10.34 3.44 19.33
C ARG A 100 -10.49 3.99 17.93
N ARG A 101 -10.76 5.29 17.83
CA ARG A 101 -10.89 6.02 16.56
C ARG A 101 -9.55 6.24 15.85
N ARG A 102 -8.42 6.07 16.54
CA ARG A 102 -7.08 6.37 16.00
C ARG A 102 -6.78 5.66 14.68
N ALA A 103 -7.05 4.35 14.59
CA ALA A 103 -6.82 3.59 13.35
C ALA A 103 -7.66 4.12 12.17
N PHE A 104 -8.91 4.49 12.44
CA PHE A 104 -9.80 5.06 11.44
C PHE A 104 -9.37 6.48 11.02
N ASN A 105 -8.99 7.33 11.97
CA ASN A 105 -8.48 8.68 11.69
C ASN A 105 -7.17 8.65 10.88
N LEU A 106 -6.27 7.72 11.19
CA LEU A 106 -5.04 7.51 10.41
C LEU A 106 -5.36 7.12 8.96
N TYR A 107 -6.36 6.27 8.77
CA TYR A 107 -6.80 5.90 7.43
C TYR A 107 -7.53 7.04 6.70
N ILE A 108 -8.33 7.86 7.38
CA ILE A 108 -8.90 9.08 6.80
C ILE A 108 -7.79 10.01 6.31
N ALA A 109 -6.74 10.22 7.11
CA ALA A 109 -5.61 11.05 6.68
C ALA A 109 -4.94 10.49 5.41
N LEU A 110 -4.71 9.17 5.35
CA LEU A 110 -4.20 8.50 4.14
C LEU A 110 -5.14 8.67 2.95
N PHE A 111 -6.45 8.53 3.17
CA PHE A 111 -7.47 8.70 2.14
C PHE A 111 -7.47 10.13 1.58
N VAL A 112 -7.41 11.15 2.44
CA VAL A 112 -7.36 12.56 2.03
C VAL A 112 -6.11 12.86 1.22
N ILE A 113 -4.93 12.39 1.66
CA ILE A 113 -3.68 12.57 0.90
C ILE A 113 -3.80 11.89 -0.47
N SER A 114 -4.31 10.65 -0.52
CA SER A 114 -4.54 9.93 -1.77
C SER A 114 -5.52 10.65 -2.70
N ALA A 115 -6.60 11.22 -2.15
CA ALA A 115 -7.57 12.00 -2.92
C ALA A 115 -6.93 13.26 -3.52
N ILE A 116 -6.12 13.99 -2.74
CA ILE A 116 -5.37 15.16 -3.23
C ILE A 116 -4.42 14.76 -4.37
N ILE A 117 -3.66 13.67 -4.21
CA ILE A 117 -2.77 13.16 -5.28
C ILE A 117 -3.58 12.88 -6.56
N ASN A 118 -4.70 12.16 -6.46
CA ASN A 118 -5.52 11.82 -7.61
C ASN A 118 -6.16 13.06 -8.26
N CYS A 119 -6.62 14.02 -7.48
CA CYS A 119 -7.14 15.29 -7.99
C CYS A 119 -6.06 16.07 -8.75
N ILE A 120 -4.86 16.22 -8.18
CA ILE A 120 -3.75 16.91 -8.86
C ILE A 120 -3.38 16.18 -10.16
N SER A 121 -3.30 14.85 -10.15
CA SER A 121 -3.03 14.05 -11.34
C SER A 121 -4.12 14.17 -12.41
N PHE A 122 -5.38 14.32 -12.01
CA PHE A 122 -6.50 14.49 -12.93
C PHE A 122 -6.47 15.86 -13.62
N PHE A 123 -6.26 16.94 -12.85
CA PHE A 123 -6.17 18.29 -13.41
C PHE A 123 -4.89 18.49 -14.23
N GLY A 124 -3.76 17.91 -13.79
CA GLY A 124 -2.48 17.97 -14.49
C GLY A 124 -2.43 17.18 -15.80
N ARG A 125 -3.31 16.20 -15.99
CA ARG A 125 -3.38 15.41 -17.24
C ARG A 125 -3.76 16.28 -18.42
N ASN A 126 -4.63 17.28 -18.25
CA ASN A 126 -5.06 18.13 -19.35
C ASN A 126 -3.92 19.02 -19.89
N ASP A 127 -2.93 19.35 -19.06
CA ASP A 127 -1.78 20.18 -19.45
C ASP A 127 -0.57 19.38 -19.93
N LEU A 128 -0.55 18.04 -19.73
CA LEU A 128 0.58 17.19 -20.14
C LEU A 128 0.53 16.79 -21.63
N TYR A 129 -0.65 16.84 -22.25
CA TYR A 129 -0.85 16.47 -23.67
C TYR A 129 -0.54 17.60 -24.66
N THR A 130 -0.38 18.84 -24.18
CA THR A 130 0.14 19.97 -24.97
C THR A 130 1.66 19.99 -24.91
N LEU A 131 2.27 18.90 -25.39
CA LEU A 131 3.71 18.64 -25.38
C LEU A 131 4.48 19.43 -26.46
N GLU A 132 4.13 20.69 -26.71
CA GLU A 132 4.84 21.52 -27.72
C GLU A 132 5.82 22.53 -27.11
N ASN A 133 5.74 22.83 -25.82
CA ASN A 133 6.70 23.71 -25.16
C ASN A 133 7.12 23.12 -23.81
N MET A 134 8.29 22.47 -23.76
CA MET A 134 8.97 22.11 -22.51
C MET A 134 9.51 23.37 -21.78
N GLU A 135 8.66 24.35 -21.52
CA GLU A 135 8.89 25.17 -20.34
C GLU A 135 8.51 24.31 -19.14
N LEU A 136 9.44 24.20 -18.21
CA LEU A 136 9.37 23.38 -17.01
C LEU A 136 8.10 23.77 -16.23
N ASN A 137 6.98 23.12 -16.56
CA ASN A 137 5.66 23.59 -16.21
C ASN A 137 5.60 23.64 -14.68
N THR A 138 5.42 24.83 -14.10
CA THR A 138 5.51 25.06 -12.65
C THR A 138 4.65 24.06 -11.87
N PHE A 139 3.56 23.62 -12.50
CA PHE A 139 2.68 22.55 -12.01
C PHE A 139 3.38 21.18 -11.83
N ILE A 140 4.20 20.73 -12.78
CA ILE A 140 4.96 19.48 -12.70
C ILE A 140 5.96 19.53 -11.54
N VAL A 141 6.64 20.68 -11.37
CA VAL A 141 7.57 20.89 -10.25
C VAL A 141 6.84 20.82 -8.90
N LEU A 142 5.71 21.53 -8.78
CA LEU A 142 4.89 21.51 -7.57
C LEU A 142 4.34 20.10 -7.28
N TYR A 143 3.93 19.35 -8.30
CA TYR A 143 3.49 17.96 -8.16
C TYR A 143 4.62 17.04 -7.67
N LEU A 144 5.82 17.17 -8.22
CA LEU A 144 6.99 16.40 -7.78
C LEU A 144 7.39 16.73 -6.34
N ILE A 145 7.41 18.02 -5.97
CA ILE A 145 7.67 18.46 -4.59
C ILE A 145 6.61 17.90 -3.64
N PHE A 146 5.33 17.96 -4.03
CA PHE A 146 4.24 17.41 -3.24
C PHE A 146 4.38 15.90 -3.04
N ILE A 147 4.69 15.13 -4.09
CA ILE A 147 4.96 13.69 -3.98
C ILE A 147 6.11 13.43 -3.02
N LEU A 148 7.21 14.20 -3.12
CA LEU A 148 8.39 14.04 -2.29
C LEU A 148 8.08 14.22 -0.79
N ILE A 149 7.13 15.10 -0.46
CA ILE A 149 6.64 15.32 0.91
C ILE A 149 5.57 14.28 1.29
N ALA A 150 4.67 13.92 0.38
CA ALA A 150 3.57 13.02 0.64
C ALA A 150 4.03 11.58 0.90
N ILE A 151 5.05 11.09 0.19
CA ILE A 151 5.60 9.74 0.38
C ILE A 151 6.01 9.45 1.84
N PRO A 152 6.90 10.24 2.48
CA PRO A 152 7.31 9.98 3.86
C PRO A 152 6.14 10.12 4.85
N VAL A 153 5.22 11.05 4.61
CA VAL A 153 4.00 11.20 5.43
C VAL A 153 3.12 9.96 5.32
N CYS A 154 2.87 9.45 4.11
CA CYS A 154 2.10 8.23 3.88
C CYS A 154 2.76 7.01 4.53
N ILE A 155 4.08 6.86 4.41
CA ILE A 155 4.83 5.78 5.07
C ILE A 155 4.68 5.85 6.58
N TYR A 156 4.79 7.04 7.17
CA TYR A 156 4.59 7.26 8.60
C TYR A 156 3.16 6.93 9.05
N LEU A 157 2.15 7.38 8.31
CA LEU A 157 0.75 7.10 8.64
C LEU A 157 0.43 5.61 8.54
N GLN A 158 0.91 4.93 7.49
CA GLN A 158 0.77 3.48 7.34
C GLN A 158 1.52 2.72 8.45
N TRP A 159 2.69 3.18 8.86
CA TRP A 159 3.42 2.63 10.01
C TRP A 159 2.60 2.66 11.29
N GLN A 160 2.02 3.82 11.61
CA GLN A 160 1.16 3.98 12.77
C GLN A 160 -0.10 3.12 12.64
N LEU A 161 -0.70 3.03 11.44
CA LEU A 161 -1.87 2.22 11.20
C LEU A 161 -1.59 0.72 11.41
N SER A 162 -0.49 0.20 10.86
CA SER A 162 -0.09 -1.20 11.04
C SER A 162 0.21 -1.53 12.51
N LYS A 163 0.82 -0.61 13.26
CA LYS A 163 0.98 -0.74 14.72
C LYS A 163 -0.35 -0.82 15.44
N GLU A 164 -1.28 0.06 15.12
CA GLU A 164 -2.61 0.08 15.75
C GLU A 164 -3.41 -1.18 15.42
N LEU A 165 -3.36 -1.66 14.18
CA LEU A 165 -3.97 -2.93 13.80
C LEU A 165 -3.36 -4.11 14.54
N SER A 166 -2.02 -4.19 14.63
CA SER A 166 -1.35 -5.24 15.40
C SER A 166 -1.72 -5.23 16.87
N PHE A 167 -1.87 -4.05 17.46
CA PHE A 167 -2.27 -3.90 18.85
C PHE A 167 -3.72 -4.36 19.08
N VAL A 168 -4.66 -3.82 18.31
CA VAL A 168 -6.11 -4.05 18.47
C VAL A 168 -6.51 -5.49 18.11
N LEU A 169 -5.92 -6.05 17.05
CA LEU A 169 -6.20 -7.42 16.61
C LEU A 169 -5.34 -8.45 17.36
N HIS A 170 -4.39 -7.99 18.17
CA HIS A 170 -3.42 -8.81 18.88
C HIS A 170 -2.72 -9.81 17.94
N ASP A 171 -2.26 -9.32 16.79
CA ASP A 171 -1.48 -10.09 15.82
C ASP A 171 -0.26 -9.27 15.34
N GLY A 172 0.95 -9.74 15.67
CA GLY A 172 2.20 -9.05 15.35
C GLY A 172 2.55 -9.08 13.86
N LEU A 173 1.88 -9.92 13.07
CA LEU A 173 2.16 -10.08 11.64
C LEU A 173 1.85 -8.82 10.82
N PHE A 174 0.83 -8.02 11.18
CA PHE A 174 0.54 -6.75 10.49
C PHE A 174 1.73 -5.80 10.56
N PHE A 175 2.24 -5.53 11.75
CA PHE A 175 3.38 -4.63 11.92
C PHE A 175 4.70 -5.24 11.44
N GLN A 176 4.90 -6.54 11.64
CA GLN A 176 6.08 -7.24 11.14
C GLN A 176 6.15 -7.22 9.60
N GLY A 177 5.03 -7.52 8.92
CA GLY A 177 4.93 -7.44 7.47
C GLY A 177 5.21 -6.02 6.96
N PHE A 178 4.71 -5.00 7.65
CA PHE A 178 4.93 -3.60 7.26
C PHE A 178 6.39 -3.16 7.39
N LYS A 179 7.10 -3.60 8.44
CA LYS A 179 8.54 -3.35 8.57
C LYS A 179 9.32 -3.93 7.39
N ILE A 180 8.99 -5.15 6.97
CA ILE A 180 9.64 -5.80 5.83
C ILE A 180 9.32 -5.04 4.54
N LEU A 181 8.08 -4.60 4.35
CA LEU A 181 7.68 -3.77 3.21
C LEU A 181 8.48 -2.46 3.16
N ILE A 182 8.65 -1.73 4.25
CA ILE A 182 9.45 -0.50 4.25
C ILE A 182 10.90 -0.77 3.85
N VAL A 183 11.52 -1.80 4.44
CA VAL A 183 12.90 -2.17 4.09
C VAL A 183 12.99 -2.52 2.61
N SER A 184 12.01 -3.23 2.07
CA SER A 184 11.94 -3.55 0.64
C SER A 184 11.80 -2.30 -0.23
N VAL A 185 10.95 -1.35 0.14
CA VAL A 185 10.73 -0.11 -0.63
C VAL A 185 12.00 0.75 -0.63
N ILE A 186 12.64 0.94 0.54
CA ILE A 186 13.90 1.69 0.63
C ILE A 186 14.99 0.99 -0.20
N GLY A 187 15.09 -0.33 -0.09
CA GLY A 187 16.04 -1.12 -0.88
C GLY A 187 15.81 -1.01 -2.39
N LEU A 188 14.55 -1.07 -2.84
CA LEU A 188 14.19 -0.86 -4.25
C LEU A 188 14.58 0.53 -4.73
N ILE A 189 14.29 1.59 -3.97
CA ILE A 189 14.68 2.97 -4.31
C ILE A 189 16.20 3.08 -4.44
N LEU A 190 16.95 2.52 -3.49
CA LEU A 190 18.42 2.50 -3.55
C LEU A 190 18.91 1.77 -4.81
N MET A 191 18.32 0.63 -5.17
CA MET A 191 18.71 -0.09 -6.38
C MET A 191 18.34 0.67 -7.66
N TYR A 192 17.24 1.43 -7.69
CA TYR A 192 16.94 2.33 -8.80
C TYR A 192 18.00 3.42 -8.96
N ILE A 193 18.51 3.99 -7.85
CA ILE A 193 19.62 4.96 -7.90
C ILE A 193 20.88 4.29 -8.45
N VAL A 194 21.18 3.05 -8.04
CA VAL A 194 22.31 2.28 -8.60
C VAL A 194 22.10 2.01 -10.10
N MET A 195 20.88 1.69 -10.55
CA MET A 195 20.59 1.54 -11.99
C MET A 195 20.85 2.82 -12.78
N ILE A 196 20.54 4.00 -12.22
CA ILE A 196 20.88 5.28 -12.85
C ILE A 196 22.40 5.44 -12.98
N SER A 197 23.18 4.99 -11.99
CA SER A 197 24.64 5.03 -12.08
C SER A 197 25.21 4.11 -13.18
N VAL A 198 24.53 3.00 -13.51
CA VAL A 198 24.93 2.15 -14.66
C VAL A 198 24.90 2.94 -15.97
N LEU A 199 23.88 3.80 -16.17
CA LEU A 199 23.76 4.64 -17.36
C LEU A 199 24.90 5.67 -17.47
N ILE A 200 25.51 6.06 -16.35
CA ILE A 200 26.59 7.05 -16.29
C ILE A 200 27.95 6.39 -16.48
N PHE A 201 28.16 5.22 -15.87
CA PHE A 201 29.47 4.56 -15.80
C PHE A 201 29.65 3.39 -16.77
N ASP A 202 28.60 3.03 -17.53
CA ASP A 202 28.58 1.93 -18.52
C ASP A 202 29.23 0.62 -18.02
N SER A 203 28.92 0.26 -16.76
CA SER A 203 29.56 -0.86 -16.08
C SER A 203 28.61 -2.05 -15.94
N MET A 204 28.94 -3.14 -16.64
CA MET A 204 28.22 -4.42 -16.53
C MET A 204 28.24 -5.02 -15.12
N ALA A 205 29.30 -4.80 -14.35
CA ALA A 205 29.37 -5.28 -12.96
C ALA A 205 28.35 -4.57 -12.06
N ILE A 206 28.18 -3.26 -12.22
CA ILE A 206 27.19 -2.46 -11.48
C ILE A 206 25.77 -2.88 -11.89
N LEU A 207 25.55 -3.16 -13.18
CA LEU A 207 24.27 -3.66 -13.68
C LEU A 207 23.87 -4.99 -13.02
N VAL A 208 24.78 -5.96 -12.96
CA VAL A 208 24.51 -7.26 -12.33
C VAL A 208 24.18 -7.09 -10.85
N ILE A 209 24.93 -6.26 -10.11
CA ILE A 209 24.66 -5.98 -8.69
C ILE A 209 23.27 -5.36 -8.51
N ALA A 210 22.92 -4.37 -9.34
CA ALA A 210 21.64 -3.70 -9.28
C ALA A 210 20.47 -4.66 -9.57
N LEU A 211 20.61 -5.54 -10.56
CA LEU A 211 19.59 -6.55 -10.88
C LEU A 211 19.40 -7.57 -9.75
N ILE A 212 20.49 -8.10 -9.18
CA ILE A 212 20.41 -9.02 -8.03
C ILE A 212 19.75 -8.33 -6.84
N GLY A 213 20.09 -7.07 -6.58
CA GLY A 213 19.47 -6.26 -5.53
C GLY A 213 17.97 -6.05 -5.78
N LEU A 214 17.57 -5.67 -7.00
CA LEU A 214 16.17 -5.51 -7.39
C LEU A 214 15.37 -6.79 -7.16
N MET A 215 15.89 -7.95 -7.58
CA MET A 215 15.24 -9.24 -7.33
C MET A 215 15.12 -9.53 -5.84
N SER A 216 16.19 -9.33 -5.07
CA SER A 216 16.22 -9.60 -3.63
C SER A 216 15.22 -8.75 -2.85
N PHE A 217 15.17 -7.43 -3.13
CA PHE A 217 14.20 -6.55 -2.47
C PHE A 217 12.77 -6.77 -2.96
N SER A 218 12.57 -7.19 -4.21
CA SER A 218 11.25 -7.60 -4.70
C SER A 218 10.74 -8.84 -3.97
N ILE A 219 11.59 -9.82 -3.70
CA ILE A 219 11.24 -11.00 -2.89
C ILE A 219 10.86 -10.56 -1.47
N LEU A 220 11.60 -9.64 -0.85
CA LEU A 220 11.25 -9.10 0.47
C LEU A 220 9.88 -8.39 0.44
N ALA A 221 9.57 -7.63 -0.61
CA ALA A 221 8.27 -6.99 -0.75
C ALA A 221 7.13 -8.04 -0.79
N ILE A 222 7.33 -9.12 -1.56
CA ILE A 222 6.40 -10.25 -1.63
C ILE A 222 6.22 -10.91 -0.26
N VAL A 223 7.32 -11.17 0.47
CA VAL A 223 7.28 -11.74 1.82
C VAL A 223 6.48 -10.84 2.76
N GLY A 224 6.73 -9.53 2.76
CA GLY A 224 5.97 -8.57 3.54
C GLY A 224 4.47 -8.59 3.21
N GLY A 225 4.12 -8.67 1.93
CA GLY A 225 2.75 -8.85 1.45
C GLY A 225 2.11 -10.13 1.96
N ILE A 226 2.78 -11.28 1.84
CA ILE A 226 2.29 -12.58 2.33
C ILE A 226 2.03 -12.54 3.84
N MET A 227 2.88 -11.90 4.62
CA MET A 227 2.65 -11.75 6.06
C MET A 227 1.36 -10.98 6.37
N PHE A 228 1.05 -9.92 5.61
CA PHE A 228 -0.23 -9.22 5.70
C PHE A 228 -1.41 -10.11 5.32
N LEU A 229 -1.30 -10.92 4.27
CA LEU A 229 -2.36 -11.87 3.88
C LEU A 229 -2.64 -12.86 5.02
N ILE A 230 -1.59 -13.48 5.57
CA ILE A 230 -1.70 -14.40 6.70
C ILE A 230 -2.37 -13.71 7.89
N ALA A 231 -1.97 -12.48 8.21
CA ALA A 231 -2.56 -11.71 9.30
C ALA A 231 -4.06 -11.50 9.13
N ILE A 232 -4.51 -11.15 7.90
CA ILE A 232 -5.94 -10.99 7.57
C ILE A 232 -6.72 -12.30 7.80
N PHE A 233 -6.18 -13.43 7.34
CA PHE A 233 -6.83 -14.73 7.55
C PHE A 233 -6.82 -15.16 9.02
N ARG A 234 -5.83 -14.74 9.80
CA ARG A 234 -5.71 -15.01 11.24
C ARG A 234 -6.54 -14.09 12.13
N ILE A 235 -7.21 -13.07 11.59
CA ILE A 235 -8.16 -12.26 12.36
C ILE A 235 -9.21 -13.19 12.98
N ARG A 236 -9.18 -13.28 14.32
CA ARG A 236 -10.10 -14.05 15.16
C ARG A 236 -10.71 -13.24 16.28
N GLN A 237 -10.08 -12.13 16.66
CA GLN A 237 -10.53 -11.30 17.76
C GLN A 237 -10.16 -9.83 17.56
N VAL A 238 -10.87 -8.96 18.27
CA VAL A 238 -10.56 -7.54 18.47
C VAL A 238 -10.61 -7.27 19.97
N VAL A 239 -9.58 -6.62 20.49
CA VAL A 239 -9.50 -6.22 21.90
C VAL A 239 -9.97 -4.76 22.05
N ALA A 240 -10.93 -4.51 22.93
CA ALA A 240 -11.58 -3.22 23.12
C ALA A 240 -10.83 -2.33 24.13
N TYR A 241 -9.60 -1.94 23.80
CA TYR A 241 -8.74 -1.15 24.69
C TYR A 241 -9.30 0.24 25.06
N GLY A 242 -10.25 0.80 24.29
CA GLY A 242 -10.76 2.15 24.56
C GLY A 242 -9.74 3.26 24.27
N GLU A 243 -10.20 4.52 24.25
CA GLU A 243 -9.37 5.65 23.79
C GLU A 243 -8.22 6.02 24.75
N ASN A 244 -8.36 5.69 26.04
CA ASN A 244 -7.41 6.10 27.09
C ASN A 244 -6.19 5.19 27.24
N ILE A 245 -6.18 4.00 26.60
CA ILE A 245 -5.05 3.08 26.69
C ILE A 245 -4.01 3.41 25.63
N ARG A 246 -2.80 3.78 26.08
CA ARG A 246 -1.64 4.04 25.21
C ARG A 246 -1.20 2.74 24.55
N ASN A 247 -0.94 2.79 23.23
CA ASN A 247 -0.35 1.68 22.49
C ASN A 247 1.13 1.52 22.89
N PRO A 248 1.52 0.41 23.56
CA PRO A 248 2.88 0.20 24.05
C PRO A 248 3.83 -0.36 22.97
N ILE A 249 3.32 -0.64 21.76
CA ILE A 249 4.12 -1.00 20.57
C ILE A 249 4.79 0.28 19.97
N SER A 250 4.84 1.39 20.73
CA SER A 250 5.39 2.69 20.32
C SER A 250 6.87 2.60 20.01
#